data_AF-A0A7X8TM08-F1
#
_entry.id   AF-A0A7X8TM08-F1
#
_cell.length_a   1.000
_cell.length_b   1.000
_cell.length_c   1.000
_cell.angle_alpha   90.00
_cell.angle_beta   90.00
_cell.angle_gamma   90.00
#
_symmetry.space_group_name_H-M   'P 1'
#
loop_
_entity.id
_entity.type
_entity.pdbx_description
1 polymer ?
#
loop_
_entity_poly.entity_id
_entity_poly.type
_entity_poly.pdbx_seq_one_letter_code
_entity_poly.pdbx_strand_id
1 'polypeptide(L)'
;MSSVAAWWERVFALLPGHHFEIQQILVNGPPWNTQVALHGRVTGALPGGRPYENVLFQRMRIRWGKVTAIESLEDLQLLESALEHMCSSGVSLAGAAPIRDAPLTIR
;
A
#
# COMPACT_ATOMS: atom_id res chain seq x y z
N MET A 1 -15.06 -5.13 -9.16
CA MET A 1 -13.71 -4.56 -8.94
C MET A 1 -12.89 -5.58 -8.18
N SER A 2 -11.60 -5.73 -8.49
CA SER A 2 -10.73 -6.62 -7.72
C SER A 2 -10.48 -6.05 -6.33
N SER A 3 -10.20 -6.90 -5.35
CA SER A 3 -9.75 -6.51 -4.01
C SER A 3 -8.55 -5.57 -4.04
N VAL A 4 -7.60 -5.82 -4.95
CA VAL A 4 -6.41 -4.98 -5.16
C VAL A 4 -6.77 -3.57 -5.63
N ALA A 5 -7.74 -3.41 -6.53
CA ALA A 5 -8.19 -2.09 -6.97
C ALA A 5 -8.84 -1.32 -5.81
N ALA A 6 -9.74 -1.97 -5.06
CA ALA A 6 -10.37 -1.36 -3.88
C ALA A 6 -9.35 -0.99 -2.80
N TRP A 7 -8.28 -1.77 -2.66
CA TRP A 7 -7.18 -1.48 -1.73
C TRP A 7 -6.45 -0.20 -2.13
N TRP A 8 -6.08 -0.06 -3.40
CA TRP A 8 -5.42 1.18 -3.89
C TRP A 8 -6.33 2.40 -3.77
N GLU A 9 -7.62 2.28 -4.10
CA GLU A 9 -8.60 3.35 -3.91
C GLU A 9 -8.64 3.82 -2.44
N ARG A 10 -8.63 2.87 -1.49
CA ARG A 10 -8.60 3.20 -0.06
C ARG A 10 -7.29 3.87 0.34
N VAL A 11 -6.14 3.40 -0.14
CA VAL A 11 -4.84 4.01 0.14
C VAL A 11 -4.81 5.47 -0.32
N PHE A 12 -5.22 5.76 -1.54
CA PHE A 12 -5.23 7.13 -2.06
C PHE A 12 -6.23 8.04 -1.34
N ALA A 13 -7.36 7.48 -0.88
CA ALA A 13 -8.31 8.23 -0.07
C ALA A 13 -7.81 8.53 1.35
N LEU A 14 -7.00 7.64 1.95
CA LEU A 14 -6.42 7.81 3.29
C LEU A 14 -5.20 8.73 3.31
N LEU A 15 -4.45 8.78 2.22
CA LEU A 15 -3.16 9.46 2.13
C LEU A 15 -3.19 10.61 1.10
N PRO A 16 -4.18 11.53 1.16
CA PRO A 16 -4.29 12.60 0.18
C PRO A 16 -3.10 13.55 0.28
N GLY A 17 -2.42 13.79 -0.84
CA GLY A 17 -1.25 14.68 -0.90
C GLY A 17 0.01 14.12 -0.23
N HIS A 18 0.00 12.85 0.20
CA HIS A 18 1.22 12.19 0.64
C HIS A 18 2.14 11.93 -0.55
N HIS A 19 3.44 12.07 -0.32
CA HIS A 19 4.48 11.93 -1.32
C HIS A 19 5.12 10.56 -1.19
N PHE A 20 5.11 9.81 -2.29
CA PHE A 20 5.80 8.53 -2.42
C PHE A 20 7.12 8.78 -3.13
N GLU A 21 8.21 8.66 -2.38
CA GLU A 21 9.57 8.81 -2.91
C GLU A 21 10.17 7.42 -3.11
N ILE A 22 10.44 7.07 -4.37
CA ILE A 22 11.13 5.82 -4.69
C ILE A 22 12.63 6.06 -4.64
N GLN A 23 13.29 5.36 -3.72
CA GLN A 23 14.73 5.52 -3.49
C GLN A 23 15.53 4.50 -4.30
N GLN A 24 15.01 3.28 -4.44
CA GLN A 24 15.69 2.22 -5.17
C GLN A 24 14.70 1.25 -5.79
N ILE A 25 15.03 0.80 -7.00
CA ILE A 25 14.34 -0.30 -7.67
C ILE A 25 15.39 -1.31 -8.12
N LEU A 26 15.18 -2.56 -7.78
CA LEU A 26 15.92 -3.70 -8.31
C LEU A 26 14.96 -4.53 -9.17
N VAL A 27 15.39 -4.83 -10.39
CA VAL A 27 14.63 -5.67 -11.33
C VAL A 27 15.51 -6.84 -11.74
N ASN A 28 14.95 -8.05 -11.68
CA ASN A 28 15.65 -9.25 -12.07
C ASN A 28 14.74 -10.24 -12.82
N GLY A 29 15.30 -10.97 -13.77
CA GLY A 29 14.63 -12.07 -14.45
C GLY A 29 13.95 -11.69 -15.78
N PRO A 30 13.55 -12.72 -16.54
CA PRO A 30 12.98 -12.54 -17.88
C PRO A 30 11.53 -12.06 -17.85
N PRO A 31 10.95 -11.60 -18.97
CA PRO A 31 9.58 -11.07 -19.03
C PRO A 31 8.47 -12.00 -18.53
N TRP A 32 8.66 -13.33 -18.56
CA TRP A 32 7.70 -14.31 -18.04
C TRP A 32 7.84 -14.58 -16.53
N ASN A 33 8.87 -14.05 -15.88
CA ASN A 33 9.11 -14.18 -14.44
C ASN A 33 10.02 -13.06 -13.92
N THR A 34 9.56 -11.82 -14.06
CA THR A 34 10.28 -10.64 -13.56
C THR A 34 10.01 -10.49 -12.06
N GLN A 35 11.07 -10.32 -11.28
CA GLN A 35 11.02 -10.00 -9.86
C GLN A 35 11.46 -8.55 -9.67
N VAL A 36 10.67 -7.78 -8.92
CA VAL A 36 10.97 -6.39 -8.61
C VAL A 36 11.04 -6.26 -7.09
N ALA A 37 12.08 -5.60 -6.60
CA ALA A 37 12.14 -5.09 -5.24
C ALA A 37 12.22 -3.57 -5.28
N LEU A 38 11.35 -2.90 -4.54
CA LEU A 38 11.25 -1.46 -4.44
C LEU A 38 11.50 -1.07 -2.99
N HIS A 39 12.35 -0.06 -2.79
CA HIS A 39 12.53 0.61 -1.51
C HIS A 39 12.23 2.08 -1.70
N GLY A 40 11.39 2.62 -0.83
CA GLY A 40 10.97 4.00 -0.86
C GLY A 40 10.49 4.48 0.50
N ARG A 41 10.00 5.72 0.51
CA ARG A 41 9.43 6.39 1.67
C ARG A 41 8.08 6.99 1.31
N VAL A 42 7.20 7.05 2.31
CA VAL A 42 5.91 7.74 2.22
C VAL A 42 5.91 8.85 3.25
N THR A 43 5.76 10.09 2.80
CA THR A 43 5.74 11.26 3.69
C THR A 43 4.48 12.08 3.51
N GLY A 44 4.02 12.72 4.58
CA GLY A 44 2.89 13.64 4.51
C GLY A 44 2.41 14.11 5.87
N ALA A 45 1.27 14.81 5.88
CA ALA A 45 0.61 15.25 7.09
C ALA A 45 -0.63 14.41 7.38
N LEU A 46 -0.80 14.03 8.64
CA LEU A 46 -2.04 13.49 9.18
C LEU A 46 -2.98 14.64 9.59
N PRO A 47 -4.27 14.37 9.87
CA PRO A 47 -5.17 15.38 10.42
C PRO A 47 -4.56 16.13 11.62
N GLY A 48 -4.73 17.45 11.66
CA GLY A 48 -4.09 18.29 12.67
C GLY A 48 -2.61 18.62 12.42
N GLY A 49 -2.05 18.21 11.27
CA GLY A 49 -0.69 18.58 10.85
C GLY A 49 0.42 17.71 11.43
N ARG A 50 0.08 16.61 12.12
CA ARG A 50 1.07 15.65 12.64
C ARG A 50 1.84 15.03 11.45
N PRO A 51 3.19 15.05 11.46
CA PRO A 51 3.95 14.46 10.37
C PRO A 51 3.82 12.94 10.35
N TYR A 52 3.82 12.37 9.16
CA TYR A 52 3.90 10.94 8.87
C TYR A 52 5.07 10.69 7.92
N GLU A 53 5.93 9.75 8.30
CA GLU A 53 7.05 9.27 7.47
C GLU A 53 7.22 7.77 7.70
N ASN A 54 6.92 6.95 6.69
CA ASN A 54 7.07 5.50 6.78
C ASN A 54 7.99 4.96 5.68
N VAL A 55 8.64 3.84 5.95
CA VAL A 55 9.36 3.06 4.95
C VAL A 55 8.36 2.24 4.13
N LEU A 56 8.59 2.17 2.82
CA LEU A 56 7.87 1.31 1.91
C LEU A 56 8.86 0.37 1.25
N PHE A 57 8.82 -0.90 1.62
CA PHE A 57 9.51 -1.95 0.87
C PHE A 57 8.47 -2.84 0.19
N GLN A 58 8.57 -2.99 -1.12
CA GLN A 58 7.67 -3.84 -1.89
C GLN A 58 8.42 -4.84 -2.73
N ARG A 59 8.01 -6.10 -2.63
CA ARG A 59 8.40 -7.15 -3.58
C ARG A 59 7.23 -7.43 -4.51
N MET A 60 7.49 -7.41 -5.81
CA MET A 60 6.48 -7.69 -6.83
C MET A 60 6.96 -8.79 -7.77
N ARG A 61 6.01 -9.59 -8.28
CA ARG A 61 6.25 -10.56 -9.34
C ARG A 61 5.41 -10.23 -10.56
N ILE A 62 6.07 -10.03 -11.69
CA ILE A 62 5.46 -9.65 -12.97
C ILE A 62 5.62 -10.79 -13.97
N ARG A 63 4.54 -11.13 -14.67
CA ARG A 63 4.53 -12.09 -15.77
C ARG A 63 3.88 -11.46 -16.99
N TRP A 64 4.62 -11.33 -18.09
CA TRP A 64 4.17 -10.71 -19.33
C TRP A 64 3.50 -9.34 -19.09
N GLY A 65 4.19 -8.48 -18.33
CA GLY A 65 3.72 -7.13 -18.00
C GLY A 65 2.59 -7.05 -16.96
N LYS A 66 2.08 -8.18 -16.44
CA LYS A 66 1.04 -8.20 -15.41
C LYS A 66 1.62 -8.48 -14.03
N VAL A 67 1.27 -7.66 -13.04
CA VAL A 67 1.58 -7.94 -11.63
C VAL A 67 0.76 -9.14 -11.17
N THR A 68 1.43 -10.14 -10.65
CA THR A 68 0.83 -11.42 -10.20
C THR A 68 0.96 -11.66 -8.70
N ALA A 69 1.84 -10.92 -8.03
CA ALA A 69 1.98 -10.91 -6.58
C ALA A 69 2.60 -9.58 -6.14
N ILE A 70 2.17 -9.10 -4.98
CA ILE A 70 2.73 -7.95 -4.27
C ILE A 70 2.86 -8.35 -2.80
N GLU A 71 4.01 -8.08 -2.21
CA GLU A 71 4.24 -8.16 -0.77
C GLU A 71 4.81 -6.82 -0.31
N SER A 72 4.19 -6.21 0.69
CA SER A 72 4.64 -4.95 1.29
C SER A 72 5.21 -5.21 2.68
N LEU A 73 6.28 -4.52 3.01
CA LEU A 73 6.92 -4.43 4.31
C LEU A 73 7.04 -2.95 4.66
N GLU A 74 6.40 -2.57 5.75
CA GLU A 74 6.28 -1.19 6.24
C GLU A 74 6.43 -1.22 7.76
N ASP A 75 6.63 -0.05 8.39
CA ASP A 75 6.48 0.04 9.85
C ASP A 75 4.98 -0.02 10.19
N LEU A 76 4.52 -1.21 10.57
CA LEU A 76 3.12 -1.47 10.90
C LEU A 76 2.69 -0.78 12.20
N GLN A 77 3.60 -0.57 13.15
CA GLN A 77 3.27 0.13 14.40
C GLN A 77 3.02 1.61 14.14
N LEU A 78 3.87 2.21 13.30
CA LEU A 78 3.66 3.58 12.85
C LEU A 78 2.36 3.73 12.04
N LEU A 79 2.10 2.80 11.12
CA LEU A 79 0.88 2.80 10.31
C LEU A 79 -0.37 2.66 11.19
N GLU A 80 -0.37 1.73 12.16
CA GLU A 80 -1.47 1.54 13.10
C GLU A 80 -1.73 2.80 13.92
N SER A 81 -0.69 3.40 14.50
CA SER A 81 -0.80 4.67 15.23
C SER A 81 -1.35 5.82 14.36
N ALA A 82 -0.97 5.86 13.08
CA ALA A 82 -1.47 6.86 12.14
C ALA A 82 -2.96 6.62 11.79
N LEU A 83 -3.38 5.37 11.61
CA LEU A 83 -4.77 5.00 11.36
C LEU A 83 -5.66 5.29 12.56
N GLU A 84 -5.22 4.99 13.78
CA GLU A 84 -5.93 5.35 15.02
C GLU A 84 -6.09 6.86 15.16
N HIS A 85 -5.02 7.61 14.90
CA HIS A 85 -5.06 9.08 14.90
C HIS A 85 -6.07 9.62 13.88
N MET A 86 -6.06 9.09 12.66
CA MET A 86 -7.03 9.44 11.61
C MET A 86 -8.47 9.13 12.03
N CYS A 87 -8.73 7.95 12.60
CA CYS A 87 -10.03 7.58 13.15
C CYS A 87 -10.51 8.57 14.22
N SER A 88 -9.66 8.87 15.20
CA SER A 88 -9.96 9.81 16.29
C SER A 88 -10.21 11.24 15.79
N SER A 89 -9.66 11.58 14.62
CA SER A 89 -9.83 12.87 13.95
C SER A 89 -11.04 12.90 12.98
N GLY A 90 -11.86 11.85 12.96
CA GLY A 90 -13.10 11.79 12.16
C GLY A 90 -12.96 11.15 10.77
N VAL A 91 -11.79 10.61 10.41
CA VAL A 91 -11.59 9.89 9.14
C VAL A 91 -12.08 8.45 9.29
N SER A 92 -13.39 8.22 9.11
CA SER A 92 -14.02 6.92 9.31
C SER A 92 -13.44 5.79 8.44
N LEU A 93 -12.92 6.12 7.25
CA LEU A 93 -12.31 5.17 6.34
C LEU A 93 -11.08 4.47 6.95
N ALA A 94 -10.36 5.13 7.87
CA ALA A 94 -9.17 4.56 8.52
C ALA A 94 -9.51 3.36 9.42
N GLY A 95 -10.74 3.29 9.93
CA GLY A 95 -11.25 2.19 10.75
C GLY A 95 -12.15 1.21 9.99
N ALA A 96 -12.21 1.32 8.66
CA ALA A 96 -13.06 0.47 7.85
C ALA A 96 -12.59 -0.99 7.86
N ALA A 97 -13.54 -1.92 7.78
CA ALA A 97 -13.24 -3.35 7.77
C ALA A 97 -12.23 -3.74 6.67
N PRO A 98 -11.40 -4.77 6.90
CA PRO A 98 -10.44 -5.26 5.92
C PRO A 98 -11.10 -5.60 4.58
N ILE A 99 -10.43 -5.24 3.48
CA ILE A 99 -10.84 -5.64 2.14
C ILE A 99 -10.49 -7.12 1.97
N ARG A 100 -11.46 -7.92 1.50
CA ARG A 100 -11.29 -9.35 1.27
C ARG A 100 -11.53 -9.68 -0.19
N ASP A 101 -10.85 -10.71 -0.67
CA ASP A 101 -11.18 -11.30 -1.96
C ASP A 101 -12.62 -11.83 -1.93
N ALA A 102 -13.28 -11.79 -3.09
CA ALA A 102 -14.52 -12.53 -3.25
C ALA A 102 -14.21 -14.03 -3.06
N PRO A 103 -15.08 -14.79 -2.36
CA PRO A 103 -14.87 -16.22 -2.20
C PRO A 103 -14.73 -16.88 -3.58
N LEU A 104 -13.69 -17.70 -3.74
CA LEU A 104 -13.48 -18.47 -4.96
C LEU A 104 -14.70 -19.35 -5.20
N THR A 105 -15.50 -19.03 -6.21
CA THR A 105 -16.62 -19.87 -6.60
C THR A 105 -16.07 -20.94 -7.53
N ILE A 106 -15.76 -22.11 -6.99
CA ILE A 106 -15.38 -23.27 -7.81
C ILE A 106 -16.68 -23.75 -8.49
N ARG A 107 -16.75 -23.66 -9.82
CA ARG A 107 -17.78 -24.29 -10.64
C ARG A 107 -17.20 -25.53 -11.31
#